data_AF-A0A2P8KJN0-F1
#
_entry.id   AF-A0A2P8KJN0-F1
#
_cell.length_a   1.000
_cell.length_b   1.000
_cell.length_c   1.000
_cell.angle_alpha   90.00
_cell.angle_beta   90.00
_cell.angle_gamma   90.00
#
_symmetry.space_group_name_H-M   'P 1'
#
loop_
_entity.id
_entity.type
_entity.pdbx_description
1 polymer ?
#
loop_
_entity_poly.entity_id
_entity_poly.type
_entity_poly.pdbx_seq_one_letter_code
_entity_poly.pdbx_strand_id
1 'polypeptide(L)'
;MSTAPIIRAEPMLPMRQLLAHLPRLPISDNGAVDANRASPGLLRSVAEDAEATMSTIHQGLGAIGLLAHSAVPIEDGSIGADSLESLGFLMAELGDLAAACMTLAAHCRRAADHRPIS
;
A
#
# COMPACT_ATOMS: atom_id res chain seq x y z
N MET A 1 4.10 -41.88 4.17
CA MET A 1 4.21 -40.43 4.44
C MET A 1 3.50 -39.69 3.32
N SER A 2 2.36 -39.05 3.62
CA SER A 2 1.56 -38.29 2.67
C SER A 2 1.99 -36.83 2.74
N THR A 3 2.61 -36.30 1.68
CA THR A 3 2.92 -34.87 1.56
C THR A 3 1.62 -34.11 1.36
N ALA A 4 1.19 -33.36 2.38
CA ALA A 4 0.09 -32.42 2.27
C ALA A 4 0.43 -31.34 1.22
N PRO A 5 -0.52 -30.93 0.36
CA PRO A 5 -0.28 -29.86 -0.60
C PRO A 5 -0.01 -28.56 0.17
N ILE A 6 1.10 -27.90 -0.17
CA ILE A 6 1.35 -26.51 0.24
C ILE A 6 0.29 -25.68 -0.49
N ILE A 7 -0.78 -25.30 0.22
CA ILE A 7 -1.71 -24.28 -0.26
C ILE A 7 -0.88 -22.99 -0.33
N ARG A 8 -0.39 -22.67 -1.53
CA ARG A 8 0.17 -21.35 -1.78
C ARG A 8 -1.00 -20.39 -1.67
N ALA A 9 -1.04 -19.60 -0.59
CA ALA A 9 -1.92 -18.44 -0.52
C ALA A 9 -1.71 -17.66 -1.82
N GLU A 10 -2.79 -17.35 -2.53
CA GLU A 10 -2.69 -16.45 -3.68
C GLU A 10 -1.92 -15.21 -3.24
N PRO A 11 -0.93 -14.74 -4.01
CA PRO A 11 -0.20 -13.55 -3.63
C PRO A 11 -1.22 -12.44 -3.46
N MET A 12 -1.39 -11.99 -2.22
CA MET A 12 -2.18 -10.80 -1.94
C MET A 12 -1.51 -9.67 -2.73
N LEU A 13 -2.25 -9.07 -3.65
CA LEU A 13 -1.79 -7.96 -4.48
C LEU A 13 -2.53 -6.71 -4.00
N PRO A 14 -2.25 -6.23 -2.77
CA PRO A 14 -3.07 -5.23 -2.10
C PRO A 14 -3.13 -3.93 -2.88
N MET A 15 -2.03 -3.52 -3.51
CA MET A 15 -2.00 -2.34 -4.36
C MET A 15 -2.93 -2.50 -5.58
N ARG A 16 -2.96 -3.69 -6.20
CA ARG A 16 -3.84 -3.97 -7.34
C ARG A 16 -5.31 -3.99 -6.90
N GLN A 17 -5.60 -4.55 -5.74
CA GLN A 17 -6.96 -4.59 -5.18
C GLN A 17 -7.43 -3.19 -4.80
N LEU A 18 -6.57 -2.39 -4.14
CA LEU A 18 -6.82 -0.98 -3.85
C LEU A 18 -7.16 -0.21 -5.13
N LEU A 19 -6.32 -0.32 -6.17
CA LEU A 19 -6.56 0.33 -7.47
C LEU A 19 -7.86 -0.12 -8.13
N ALA A 20 -8.32 -1.35 -7.92
CA ALA A 20 -9.61 -1.83 -8.41
C ALA A 20 -10.80 -1.27 -7.62
N HIS A 21 -10.60 -0.94 -6.34
CA HIS A 21 -11.64 -0.35 -5.48
C HIS A 21 -11.75 1.17 -5.63
N LEU A 22 -10.64 1.89 -5.86
CA LEU A 22 -10.63 3.36 -5.92
C LEU A 22 -11.66 3.95 -6.91
N PRO A 23 -11.83 3.47 -8.16
CA PRO A 23 -12.80 4.02 -9.10
C PRO A 23 -14.26 3.86 -8.66
N ARG A 24 -14.51 3.00 -7.67
CA ARG A 24 -15.85 2.70 -7.14
C ARG A 24 -16.19 3.57 -5.93
N LEU A 25 -15.19 4.27 -5.37
CA LEU A 25 -15.44 5.18 -4.26
C LEU A 25 -16.15 6.42 -4.78
N PRO A 26 -17.32 6.77 -4.21
CA PRO A 26 -17.91 8.08 -4.47
C PRO A 26 -17.01 9.16 -3.88
N ILE A 27 -16.77 10.20 -4.67
CA ILE A 27 -15.96 11.35 -4.29
C ILE A 27 -16.89 12.56 -4.19
N SER A 28 -16.76 13.34 -3.13
CA SER A 28 -17.48 14.62 -2.94
C SER A 28 -16.83 15.75 -3.73
N ASP A 29 -17.51 16.89 -3.84
CA ASP A 29 -17.06 18.05 -4.63
C ASP A 29 -15.71 18.63 -4.17
N ASN A 30 -15.29 18.35 -2.92
CA ASN A 30 -13.99 18.72 -2.38
C ASN A 30 -12.88 17.69 -2.64
N GLY A 31 -13.14 16.64 -3.41
CA GLY A 31 -12.17 15.58 -3.72
C GLY A 31 -11.97 14.52 -2.63
N ALA A 32 -12.71 14.58 -1.52
CA ALA A 32 -12.67 13.57 -0.47
C ALA A 32 -13.61 12.38 -0.75
N VAL A 33 -13.40 11.24 -0.07
CA VAL A 33 -14.32 10.10 -0.14
C VAL A 33 -15.65 10.48 0.49
N ASP A 34 -16.74 10.40 -0.27
CA ASP A 34 -18.09 10.59 0.23
C ASP A 34 -18.57 9.30 0.91
N ALA A 35 -18.24 9.18 2.19
CA ALA A 35 -18.66 8.05 3.00
C ALA A 35 -20.17 7.80 2.92
N ASN A 36 -21.01 8.85 2.91
CA ASN A 36 -22.49 8.77 2.90
C ASN A 36 -23.02 7.99 1.72
N ARG A 37 -22.36 8.11 0.57
CA ARG A 37 -22.75 7.42 -0.67
C ARG A 37 -22.06 6.08 -0.87
N ALA A 38 -21.04 5.75 -0.08
CA ALA A 38 -20.31 4.49 -0.18
C ALA A 38 -20.98 3.37 0.63
N SER A 39 -20.90 2.13 0.14
CA SER A 39 -21.35 0.98 0.92
C SER A 39 -20.35 0.67 2.06
N PRO A 40 -20.81 0.24 3.25
CA PRO A 40 -19.91 -0.11 4.36
C PRO A 40 -18.89 -1.19 3.99
N GLY A 41 -19.29 -2.16 3.17
CA GLY A 41 -18.41 -3.22 2.67
C GLY A 41 -17.28 -2.68 1.78
N LEU A 42 -17.58 -1.76 0.85
CA LEU A 42 -16.56 -1.13 0.01
C LEU A 42 -15.58 -0.31 0.85
N LEU A 43 -16.07 0.46 1.82
CA LEU A 43 -15.23 1.24 2.73
C LEU A 43 -14.27 0.33 3.51
N ARG A 44 -14.76 -0.82 4.00
CA ARG A 44 -13.93 -1.78 4.71
C ARG A 44 -12.85 -2.40 3.81
N SER A 45 -13.22 -2.86 2.61
CA SER A 45 -12.26 -3.43 1.66
C SER A 45 -11.19 -2.42 1.24
N VAL A 46 -11.56 -1.17 0.98
CA VAL A 46 -10.59 -0.10 0.70
C VAL A 46 -9.64 0.11 1.87
N ALA A 47 -10.15 0.11 3.10
CA ALA A 47 -9.33 0.34 4.27
C ALA A 47 -8.35 -0.80 4.54
N GLU A 48 -8.77 -2.05 4.33
CA GLU A 48 -7.94 -3.25 4.42
C GLU A 48 -6.85 -3.26 3.34
N ASP A 49 -7.21 -3.01 2.08
CA ASP A 49 -6.25 -3.00 0.97
C ASP A 49 -5.25 -1.83 1.10
N ALA A 50 -5.69 -0.67 1.59
CA ALA A 50 -4.82 0.48 1.83
C ALA A 50 -3.83 0.21 2.97
N GLU A 51 -4.24 -0.44 4.06
CA GLU A 51 -3.32 -0.87 5.13
C GLU A 51 -2.32 -1.90 4.64
N ALA A 52 -2.79 -2.90 3.89
CA ALA A 52 -1.93 -3.93 3.32
C ALA A 52 -0.92 -3.33 2.32
N THR A 53 -1.33 -2.32 1.53
CA THR A 53 -0.46 -1.58 0.62
C THR A 53 0.61 -0.79 1.39
N MET A 54 0.20 -0.04 2.41
CA MET A 54 1.12 0.69 3.29
C MET A 54 2.15 -0.26 3.94
N SER A 55 1.69 -1.39 4.48
CA SER A 55 2.56 -2.40 5.10
C SER A 55 3.57 -2.97 4.09
N THR A 56 3.11 -3.29 2.88
CA THR A 56 3.97 -3.77 1.79
C THR A 56 5.03 -2.74 1.42
N ILE A 57 4.65 -1.47 1.30
CA ILE A 57 5.57 -0.37 1.01
C ILE A 57 6.62 -0.24 2.12
N HIS A 58 6.22 -0.16 3.39
CA HIS A 58 7.17 -0.03 4.49
C HIS A 58 8.16 -1.20 4.59
N GLN A 59 7.68 -2.43 4.40
CA GLN A 59 8.53 -3.62 4.36
C GLN A 59 9.52 -3.56 3.18
N GLY A 60 9.04 -3.17 2.00
CA GLY A 60 9.87 -3.01 0.81
C GLY A 60 10.94 -1.93 0.97
N LEU A 61 10.57 -0.76 1.48
CA LEU A 61 11.50 0.35 1.75
C LEU A 61 12.55 -0.03 2.79
N GLY A 62 12.17 -0.75 3.85
CA GLY A 62 13.11 -1.27 4.85
C GLY A 62 14.11 -2.25 4.24
N ALA A 63 13.64 -3.19 3.41
CA ALA A 63 14.50 -4.13 2.70
C ALA A 63 15.45 -3.43 1.72
N ILE A 64 14.96 -2.46 0.94
CA ILE A 64 15.79 -1.65 0.03
C ILE A 64 16.86 -0.89 0.82
N GLY A 65 16.51 -0.27 1.95
CA GLY A 65 17.46 0.42 2.81
C GLY A 65 18.57 -0.50 3.35
N LEU A 66 18.20 -1.72 3.77
CA LEU A 66 19.17 -2.73 4.20
C LEU A 66 20.07 -3.19 3.04
N LEU A 67 19.52 -3.38 1.84
CA LEU A 67 20.30 -3.74 0.66
C LEU A 67 21.27 -2.62 0.26
N ALA A 68 20.82 -1.36 0.28
CA ALA A 68 21.65 -0.21 0.01
C ALA A 68 22.77 -0.04 1.04
N HIS A 69 22.49 -0.33 2.33
CA HIS A 69 23.49 -0.31 3.39
C HIS A 69 24.48 -1.47 3.30
N SER A 70 24.02 -2.65 2.86
CA SER A 70 24.83 -3.89 2.82
C SER A 70 25.60 -4.07 1.52
N ALA A 71 25.25 -3.32 0.47
CA ALA A 71 26.07 -3.22 -0.72
C ALA A 71 27.43 -2.61 -0.31
N VAL A 72 28.46 -3.45 -0.32
CA VAL A 72 29.88 -3.08 -0.15
C VAL A 72 30.15 -1.81 -0.97
N PRO A 73 30.97 -0.86 -0.48
CA PRO A 73 31.11 0.47 -1.06
C PRO A 73 31.25 0.38 -2.57
N ILE A 74 30.64 1.35 -3.23
CA ILE A 74 30.69 1.67 -4.65
C ILE A 74 32.16 1.96 -5.04
N GLU A 75 33.05 0.97 -4.93
CA GLU A 75 34.50 1.08 -5.18
C GLU A 75 34.85 0.65 -6.60
N ASP A 76 33.97 -0.04 -7.34
CA ASP A 76 34.13 -0.32 -8.78
C ASP A 76 33.26 0.55 -9.71
N GLY A 77 32.33 1.35 -9.17
CA GLY A 77 31.39 2.15 -9.95
C GLY A 77 30.17 1.39 -10.53
N SER A 78 29.88 0.18 -10.07
CA SER A 78 28.80 -0.70 -10.54
C SER A 78 27.39 -0.11 -10.43
N ILE A 79 27.17 0.84 -9.50
CA ILE A 79 25.90 1.56 -9.36
C ILE A 79 26.21 3.04 -9.53
N GLY A 80 25.79 3.60 -10.66
CA GLY A 80 25.97 5.03 -10.95
C GLY A 80 25.22 5.91 -9.96
N ALA A 81 25.77 7.09 -9.66
CA ALA A 81 25.17 8.07 -8.74
C ALA A 81 23.72 8.42 -9.12
N ASP A 82 23.44 8.58 -10.42
CA ASP A 82 22.11 8.87 -10.95
C ASP A 82 21.07 7.77 -10.62
N SER A 83 21.52 6.50 -10.55
CA SER A 83 20.65 5.38 -10.19
C SER A 83 20.31 5.39 -8.70
N LEU A 84 21.27 5.76 -7.85
CA LEU A 84 21.05 5.90 -6.40
C LEU A 84 20.14 7.10 -6.10
N GLU A 85 20.34 8.22 -6.80
CA GLU A 85 19.48 9.40 -6.71
C GLU A 85 18.04 9.07 -7.15
N SER A 86 17.87 8.43 -8.31
CA SER A 86 16.56 8.00 -8.81
C SER A 86 15.85 7.04 -7.84
N LEU A 87 16.61 6.14 -7.21
CA LEU A 87 16.09 5.25 -6.17
C LEU A 87 15.64 6.04 -4.93
N GLY A 88 16.44 7.01 -4.49
CA GLY A 88 16.08 7.90 -3.38
C GLY A 88 14.76 8.65 -3.63
N PHE A 89 14.57 9.19 -4.82
CA PHE A 89 13.30 9.84 -5.20
C PHE A 89 12.13 8.85 -5.18
N LEU A 90 12.29 7.66 -5.74
CA LEU A 90 11.24 6.64 -5.71
C LEU A 90 10.89 6.24 -4.27
N MET A 91 11.88 6.10 -3.39
CA MET A 91 11.64 5.78 -1.98
C MET A 91 10.83 6.87 -1.27
N ALA A 92 11.08 8.15 -1.58
CA ALA A 92 10.30 9.26 -1.05
C ALA A 92 8.84 9.21 -1.54
N GLU A 93 8.62 9.05 -2.86
CA GLU A 93 7.28 8.93 -3.45
C GLU A 93 6.48 7.76 -2.86
N LEU A 94 7.13 6.62 -2.64
CA LEU A 94 6.50 5.47 -1.99
C LEU A 94 6.16 5.76 -0.52
N GLY A 95 7.02 6.50 0.19
CA GLY A 95 6.73 6.97 1.55
C GLY A 95 5.48 7.84 1.62
N ASP A 96 5.36 8.81 0.71
CA ASP A 96 4.18 9.68 0.63
C ASP A 96 2.91 8.88 0.26
N LEU A 97 3.02 7.91 -0.66
CA LEU A 97 1.93 7.00 -0.99
C LEU A 97 1.48 6.16 0.22
N ALA A 98 2.42 5.68 1.04
CA ALA A 98 2.10 4.93 2.25
C ALA A 98 1.35 5.80 3.27
N ALA A 99 1.75 7.06 3.43
CA ALA A 99 1.05 8.03 4.28
C ALA A 99 -0.37 8.36 3.77
N ALA A 100 -0.54 8.49 2.45
CA ALA A 100 -1.84 8.66 1.83
C ALA A 100 -2.73 7.43 2.05
N CYS A 101 -2.19 6.22 1.91
CA CYS A 101 -2.90 4.97 2.21
C CYS A 101 -3.34 4.90 3.68
N MET A 102 -2.48 5.29 4.63
CA MET A 102 -2.84 5.35 6.05
C MET A 102 -4.03 6.29 6.29
N THR A 103 -4.00 7.48 5.69
CA THR A 103 -5.07 8.49 5.84
C THR A 103 -6.38 7.98 5.26
N LEU A 104 -6.35 7.41 4.05
CA LEU A 104 -7.51 6.81 3.39
C LEU A 104 -8.10 5.67 4.23
N ALA A 105 -7.25 4.77 4.72
CA ALA A 105 -7.67 3.64 5.51
C ALA A 105 -8.33 4.07 6.82
N ALA A 106 -7.74 5.05 7.53
CA ALA A 106 -8.32 5.59 8.76
C ALA A 106 -9.68 6.26 8.51
N HIS A 107 -9.82 7.01 7.43
CA HIS A 107 -11.09 7.65 7.05
C HIS A 107 -12.16 6.59 6.74
N CYS A 108 -11.84 5.62 5.88
CA CYS A 108 -12.77 4.57 5.46
C CYS A 108 -13.19 3.65 6.63
N ARG A 109 -12.28 3.27 7.53
CA ARG A 109 -12.63 2.48 8.74
C ARG A 109 -13.61 3.23 9.63
N ARG A 110 -13.28 4.46 9.99
CA ARG A 110 -14.19 5.28 10.83
C ARG A 110 -15.56 5.37 10.17
N ALA A 111 -15.62 5.65 8.87
CA ALA A 111 -16.88 5.74 8.14
C ALA A 111 -17.68 4.42 8.10
N ALA A 112 -17.01 3.26 8.02
CA ALA A 112 -17.63 1.95 8.02
C ALA A 112 -18.17 1.56 9.41
N ASP A 113 -17.43 1.86 10.48
CA ASP A 113 -17.77 1.46 11.85
C ASP A 113 -18.90 2.30 12.46
N HIS A 114 -19.10 3.53 11.97
CA HIS A 114 -20.20 4.41 12.41
C HIS A 114 -21.54 4.11 11.72
N ARG A 115 -21.62 3.06 10.89
CA ARG A 115 -22.89 2.62 10.26
C ARG A 115 -23.36 1.31 10.88
N PRO A 116 -24.64 1.23 11.30
CA PRO A 116 -25.20 -0.03 11.75
C PRO A 116 -25.20 -1.04 10.60
N ILE A 117 -24.94 -2.30 10.95
CA ILE A 117 -25.04 -3.45 10.05
C ILE A 117 -26.51 -3.60 9.70
N SER A 118 -26.90 -3.23 8.46
CA SER A 118 -28.24 -3.52 7.93
C SER A 118 -28.25 -4.87 7.24
#